data_AF-A0A2N2YYJ5-F1
#
_entry.id   AF-A0A2N2YYJ5-F1
#
_cell.length_a   1.000
_cell.length_b   1.000
_cell.length_c   1.000
_cell.angle_alpha   90.00
_cell.angle_beta   90.00
_cell.angle_gamma   90.00
#
_symmetry.space_group_name_H-M   'P 1'
#
loop_
_entity.id
_entity.type
_entity.pdbx_description
1 polymer ?
#
loop_
_entity_poly.entity_id
_entity_poly.type
_entity_poly.pdbx_seq_one_letter_code
_entity_poly.pdbx_strand_id
1 'polypeptide(L)' 'MIVLVLNCGSSSIKYQVIDMCEREKLLAKGIVERVGLTDGILTHKPEGKERYEVVKDIPDHTVGINL' A
#
# COMPACT_ATOMS: atom_id res chain seq x y z
N MET A 1 13.75 2.91 13.35
CA MET A 1 13.01 4.03 12.70
C MET A 1 12.21 3.39 11.60
N ILE A 2 10.89 3.51 11.65
CA ILE A 2 10.02 2.94 10.62
C ILE A 2 9.75 4.00 9.56
N VAL A 3 10.02 3.67 8.31
CA VAL A 3 9.81 4.56 7.16
C VAL A 3 8.74 3.96 6.26
N LEU A 4 7.71 4.75 5.97
CA LEU A 4 6.73 4.46 4.92
C LEU A 4 7.18 5.15 3.63
N VAL A 5 7.50 4.36 2.62
CA VAL A 5 7.85 4.85 1.27
C VAL A 5 6.61 4.77 0.40
N LEU A 6 6.24 5.87 -0.24
CA LEU A 6 5.11 5.95 -1.17
C LEU A 6 5.59 6.25 -2.58
N ASN A 7 5.01 5.57 -3.56
CA ASN A 7 5.11 5.90 -4.98
C ASN A 7 3.68 6.04 -5.52
N CYS A 8 3.28 7.29 -5.72
CA CYS A 8 1.93 7.65 -6.17
C CYS A 8 1.95 7.86 -7.70
N GLY A 9 1.29 6.95 -8.42
CA GLY A 9 0.93 7.14 -9.83
C GLY A 9 -0.44 7.82 -9.97
N SER A 10 -0.87 8.09 -11.20
CA SER A 10 -2.16 8.74 -11.47
C SER A 10 -3.37 7.94 -10.97
N SER A 11 -3.29 6.60 -10.99
CA SER A 11 -4.36 5.69 -10.56
C SER A 11 -3.88 4.59 -9.60
N SER A 12 -2.71 4.77 -8.99
CA SER A 12 -2.17 3.78 -8.05
C SER A 12 -1.31 4.40 -6.95
N ILE A 13 -1.23 3.71 -5.82
CA ILE A 13 -0.30 4.03 -4.72
C ILE A 13 0.44 2.75 -4.38
N LYS A 14 1.72 2.66 -4.73
CA LYS A 14 2.61 1.59 -4.26
C LYS A 14 3.26 2.03 -2.97
N TYR A 15 3.41 1.11 -2.02
CA TYR A 15 4.06 1.43 -0.77
C TYR A 15 4.93 0.29 -0.22
N GLN A 16 5.89 0.69 0.61
CA GLN A 16 6.72 -0.20 1.42
C GLN A 16 6.86 0.38 2.82
N VAL A 17 6.82 -0.48 3.83
CA VAL A 17 7.12 -0.14 5.22
C VAL A 17 8.45 -0.81 5.55
N ILE A 18 9.45 -0.01 5.92
CA ILE A 18 10.83 -0.47 6.11
C ILE A 18 11.29 -0.09 7.53
N ASP A 19 11.90 -1.04 8.24
CA ASP A 19 12.67 -0.73 9.44
C ASP A 19 14.12 -0.41 9.08
N MET A 20 14.48 0.86 9.18
CA MET A 20 15.83 1.34 8.86
C MET A 20 16.87 0.99 9.95
N CYS A 21 16.45 0.56 11.15
CA CYS A 21 17.38 0.13 12.20
C CYS A 21 17.86 -1.32 12.02
N GLU A 22 17.08 -2.17 11.34
CA GLU A 22 17.39 -3.58 11.12
C GLU A 22 17.88 -3.85 9.68
N ARG A 23 18.95 -3.16 9.23
CA ARG A 23 19.48 -3.32 7.85
C ARG A 23 18.42 -3.16 6.75
N GLU A 24 17.60 -2.12 6.86
CA GLU A 24 16.57 -1.79 5.85
C GLU A 24 15.57 -2.93 5.63
N LYS A 25 15.20 -3.62 6.72
CA LYS A 25 14.27 -4.75 6.68
C LYS A 25 12.90 -4.32 6.20
N LEU A 26 12.40 -4.97 5.17
CA LEU A 26 11.02 -4.81 4.70
C LEU A 26 10.05 -5.43 5.72
N LEU A 27 9.10 -4.65 6.23
CA LEU A 27 8.05 -5.10 7.13
C LEU A 27 6.77 -5.45 6.36
N ALA A 28 6.44 -4.65 5.36
CA ALA A 28 5.31 -4.89 4.48
C ALA A 28 5.47 -4.15 3.16
N LYS A 29 4.78 -4.62 2.13
CA LYS A 29 4.57 -3.88 0.89
C LYS A 29 3.14 -4.03 0.40
N GLY A 30 2.68 -3.07 -0.37
CA GLY A 30 1.37 -3.16 -0.96
C GLY A 30 1.17 -2.20 -2.11
N ILE A 31 -0.02 -2.30 -2.69
CA ILE A 31 -0.46 -1.46 -3.77
C ILE A 31 -1.96 -1.19 -3.62
N VAL A 32 -2.32 0.06 -3.83
CA VAL A 32 -3.69 0.48 -4.12
C VAL A 32 -3.77 0.69 -5.62
N GLU A 33 -4.68 -0.01 -6.28
CA GLU A 33 -4.91 0.06 -7.72
C GLU A 33 -6.28 0.66 -8.02
N ARG A 34 -6.42 1.21 -9.22
CA ARG A 34 -7.68 1.77 -9.73
C ARG A 34 -8.22 2.93 -8.86
N VAL A 35 -7.33 3.74 -8.30
CA VAL A 35 -7.70 5.00 -7.63
C VAL A 35 -8.39 5.93 -8.65
N GLY A 36 -9.53 6.49 -8.28
CA GLY A 36 -10.39 7.30 -9.15
C GLY A 36 -11.28 6.49 -10.09
N LEU A 37 -11.29 5.16 -9.99
CA LEU A 37 -12.13 4.26 -10.78
C LEU A 37 -13.00 3.38 -9.86
N THR A 38 -13.95 2.66 -10.45
CA THR A 38 -14.72 1.64 -9.71
C THR A 38 -13.83 0.45 -9.37
N ASP A 39 -14.21 -0.29 -8.32
CA ASP A 39 -13.57 -1.54 -7.93
C ASP A 39 -12.06 -1.37 -7.67
N GLY A 40 -11.72 -0.33 -6.90
CA GLY A 40 -10.38 -0.12 -6.36
C GLY A 40 -9.91 -1.32 -5.55
N ILE A 41 -8.63 -1.67 -5.68
CA ILE A 41 -8.08 -2.87 -5.04
C ILE A 41 -6.92 -2.47 -4.14
N LEU A 42 -7.04 -2.75 -2.85
CA LEU A 42 -5.88 -2.75 -1.94
C LEU A 42 -5.35 -4.18 -1.84
N THR A 43 -4.09 -4.37 -2.21
CA THR A 43 -3.31 -5.56 -1.87
C THR A 43 -2.25 -5.21 -0.85
N HIS A 44 -2.27 -5.86 0.31
CA HIS A 44 -1.27 -5.74 1.37
C HIS A 44 -0.55 -7.07 1.61
N LYS A 45 0.78 -7.04 1.66
CA LYS A 45 1.66 -8.20 1.86
C LYS A 45 2.63 -7.90 3.00
N PRO A 46 2.28 -8.24 4.26
CA PRO A 46 3.23 -8.19 5.36
C PRO A 46 4.26 -9.32 5.24
N GLU A 47 5.48 -9.06 5.69
CA GLU A 47 6.54 -10.09 5.70
C GLU A 47 6.18 -11.20 6.70
N GLY A 48 6.26 -12.46 6.26
CA GLY A 48 5.97 -13.64 7.09
C GLY A 48 4.49 -13.85 7.46
N LYS A 49 3.55 -13.16 6.81
CA LYS A 49 2.11 -13.29 7.04
C LYS A 49 1.34 -13.48 5.72
N GLU A 50 0.10 -13.93 5.84
CA GLU A 50 -0.80 -14.08 4.68
C GLU A 50 -1.09 -12.74 4.00
N ARG A 51 -1.30 -12.82 2.69
CA ARG A 51 -1.71 -11.68 1.87
C ARG A 51 -3.12 -11.24 2.29
N TYR A 52 -3.30 -9.93 2.43
CA TYR A 52 -4.61 -9.29 2.57
C TYR A 52 -4.99 -8.59 1.26
N GLU A 53 -6.22 -8.77 0.82
CA GLU A 53 -6.76 -8.13 -0.37
C GLU A 53 -8.20 -7.68 -0.09
N VAL A 54 -8.54 -6.48 -0.55
CA VAL A 54 -9.89 -5.94 -0.44
C VAL A 54 -10.24 -5.09 -1.66
N VAL A 55 -11.48 -5.23 -2.12
CA VAL A 55 -12.05 -4.44 -3.22
C VAL A 55 -13.03 -3.42 -2.63
N LYS A 56 -12.82 -2.13 -2.92
CA LYS A 56 -13.65 -1.00 -2.49
C LYS A 56 -13.58 0.13 -3.51
N ASP A 57 -14.56 1.04 -3.50
CA ASP A 57 -14.43 2.28 -4.25
C ASP A 57 -13.40 3.20 -3.59
N ILE A 58 -12.44 3.68 -4.39
CA ILE A 58 -11.32 4.51 -3.94
C ILE A 58 -11.33 5.78 -4.81
N PRO A 59 -12.16 6.78 -4.48
CA PRO A 59 -12.39 7.93 -5.35
C PRO A 59 -11.15 8.82 -5.53
N ASP A 60 -10.24 8.81 -4.55
CA ASP A 60 -8.99 9.59 -4.61
C ASP A 60 -7.87 8.96 -3.77
N HIS A 61 -6.66 9.50 -3.92
CA HIS A 61 -5.47 9.01 -3.22
C HIS A 61 -5.54 9.17 -1.71
N THR A 62 -6.29 10.14 -1.20
CA THR A 62 -6.47 10.34 0.25
C THR A 62 -7.27 9.18 0.83
N VAL A 63 -8.36 8.79 0.18
CA VAL A 63 -9.10 7.58 0.54
C VAL A 63 -8.22 6.35 0.44
N GLY A 64 -7.43 6.23 -0.64
CA GLY A 64 -6.51 5.10 -0.83
C GLY A 64 -5.45 4.95 0.27
N ILE A 65 -4.92 6.05 0.80
CA ILE A 65 -3.94 6.05 1.91
C ILE A 65 -4.59 5.68 3.26
N ASN A 66 -5.89 5.97 3.43
CA ASN A 66 -6.61 5.71 4.68
C ASN A 66 -7.20 4.30 4.81
N LEU A 67 -6.99 3.43 3.81
CA LEU A 67 -7.39 2.01 3.84
C LEU A 67 -6.44 1.16 4.67
#